data_AF-A0A7C5MB94-F1
#
_entry.id   AF-A0A7C5MB94-F1
#
_cell.length_a   1.000
_cell.length_b   1.000
_cell.length_c   1.000
_cell.angle_alpha   90.00
_cell.angle_beta   90.00
_cell.angle_gamma   90.00
#
_symmetry.space_group_name_H-M   'P 1'
#
loop_
_entity.id
_entity.type
_entity.pdbx_description
1 polymer ?
#
loop_
_entity_poly.entity_id
_entity_poly.type
_entity_poly.pdbx_seq_one_letter_code
_entity_poly.pdbx_strand_id
1 'polypeptide(L)'
;MTRLPLSLLFLGLFACESGTPAEKRPDVLSPDTASEAAATCAKGWLLPPVEGADGPSCKPLADDYAPAANDTWPPCISDDGQYHPFDQNISSIARVAAFETIAGLLFTGEPPSPKAFEDARVAYSQDQGLESRVSRREDEHYPKADKACADMTAAELASNADRCVGPAQIQPLLTQAFSDGQLGKDPLLNAARIEAGLLWFLYLSSYKEATTCATTKKDCDSSYAYYTGGGG
;
A
#
# COMPACT_ATOMS: atom_id res chain seq x y z
N MET A 1 69.27 -1.89 26.33
CA MET A 1 69.25 -2.50 24.98
C MET A 1 67.86 -2.24 24.40
N THR A 2 67.72 -1.13 23.65
CA THR A 2 67.55 -1.06 22.17
C THR A 2 66.08 -1.30 21.75
N ARG A 3 65.27 -0.23 21.64
CA ARG A 3 64.98 0.64 20.45
C ARG A 3 64.10 -0.09 19.40
N LEU A 4 62.79 0.18 19.31
CA LEU A 4 62.05 1.24 18.53
C LEU A 4 61.63 0.73 17.10
N PRO A 5 60.74 1.40 16.32
CA PRO A 5 59.27 1.22 16.27
C PRO A 5 58.66 1.24 14.82
N LEU A 6 57.33 1.43 14.73
CA LEU A 6 56.64 2.33 13.79
C LEU A 6 56.40 1.87 12.34
N SER A 7 55.12 1.83 11.96
CA SER A 7 54.65 2.39 10.69
C SER A 7 53.21 2.88 10.84
N LEU A 8 53.12 4.20 11.05
CA LEU A 8 51.96 5.01 10.70
C LEU A 8 51.76 4.95 9.18
N LEU A 9 50.51 4.83 8.72
CA LEU A 9 50.12 5.39 7.43
C LEU A 9 48.99 6.40 7.68
N PHE A 10 49.35 7.67 7.65
CA PHE A 10 48.46 8.82 7.54
C PHE A 10 48.52 9.29 6.09
N LEU A 11 47.38 9.43 5.43
CA LEU A 11 47.19 10.40 4.36
C LEU A 11 45.97 11.25 4.73
N GLY A 12 46.22 12.54 4.98
CA GLY A 12 45.21 13.60 4.78
C GLY A 12 44.96 13.80 3.28
N LEU A 13 44.02 14.62 2.82
CA LEU A 13 43.56 15.94 3.26
C LEU A 13 42.26 16.27 2.49
N PHE A 14 41.68 17.44 2.81
CA PHE A 14 40.51 18.14 2.24
C PHE A 14 39.15 17.61 2.68
N ALA A 15 38.15 18.39 3.04
CA ALA A 15 37.96 19.78 3.46
C ALA A 15 36.46 19.82 3.85
N CYS A 16 36.08 20.64 4.84
CA CYS A 16 34.67 20.99 5.01
C CYS A 16 34.23 21.77 3.76
N GLU A 17 33.13 21.37 3.12
CA GLU A 17 32.31 22.31 2.36
C GLU A 17 30.92 22.35 3.01
N SER A 18 30.66 23.51 3.57
CA SER A 18 29.39 24.03 4.03
C SER A 18 28.38 24.14 2.89
N GLY A 19 27.14 23.73 3.17
CA GLY A 19 25.97 24.08 2.37
C GLY A 19 25.59 23.00 1.36
N THR A 20 24.61 22.18 1.72
CA THR A 20 23.77 21.52 0.72
C THR A 20 23.06 22.63 -0.06
N PRO A 21 23.29 22.80 -1.37
CA PRO A 21 22.31 23.49 -2.19
C PRO A 21 21.05 22.64 -2.14
N ALA A 22 19.89 23.27 -2.00
CA ALA A 22 18.65 22.62 -2.33
C ALA A 22 18.76 22.14 -3.78
N GLU A 23 19.02 20.85 -3.98
CA GLU A 23 18.92 20.23 -5.28
C GLU A 23 17.44 20.27 -5.64
N LYS A 24 17.06 21.29 -6.42
CA LYS A 24 15.83 21.28 -7.18
C LYS A 24 15.80 19.94 -7.89
N ARG A 25 14.86 19.08 -7.49
CA ARG A 25 14.46 17.96 -8.36
C ARG A 25 14.23 18.58 -9.74
N PRO A 26 14.85 18.06 -10.80
CA PRO A 26 14.46 18.47 -12.13
C PRO A 26 12.98 18.16 -12.26
N ASP A 27 12.19 19.16 -12.60
CA ASP A 27 10.80 18.99 -13.02
C ASP A 27 10.82 18.08 -14.25
N VAL A 28 10.68 16.77 -14.05
CA VAL A 28 10.61 15.78 -15.13
C VAL A 28 9.19 15.79 -15.69
N LEU A 29 8.72 16.95 -16.18
CA LEU A 29 7.56 17.10 -17.06
C LEU A 29 7.68 18.45 -17.79
N SER A 30 8.78 18.66 -18.52
CA SER A 30 8.81 19.68 -19.57
C SER A 30 8.47 19.00 -20.90
N PRO A 31 7.39 19.39 -21.59
CA PRO A 31 6.92 18.69 -22.79
C PRO A 31 7.75 18.97 -24.06
N ASP A 32 8.80 19.80 -24.00
CA ASP A 32 9.46 20.29 -25.22
C ASP A 32 10.63 19.44 -25.74
N THR A 33 10.87 18.24 -25.20
CA THR A 33 11.83 17.27 -25.80
C THR A 33 11.30 15.84 -25.84
N ALA A 34 10.16 15.64 -26.50
CA ALA A 34 9.60 14.30 -26.77
C ALA A 34 10.55 13.36 -27.54
N SER A 35 11.63 13.85 -28.17
CA SER A 35 12.65 12.99 -28.79
C SER A 35 13.71 12.45 -27.82
N GLU A 36 13.92 13.10 -26.67
CA GLU A 36 14.91 12.64 -25.67
C GLU A 36 14.27 11.78 -24.57
N ALA A 37 13.01 12.05 -24.20
CA ALA A 37 12.28 11.27 -23.18
C ALA A 37 12.09 9.79 -23.58
N ALA A 38 11.90 9.51 -24.87
CA ALA A 38 11.82 8.13 -25.37
C ALA A 38 13.15 7.37 -25.20
N ALA A 39 14.29 8.06 -25.32
CA ALA A 39 15.62 7.46 -25.20
C ALA A 39 16.02 7.19 -23.74
N THR A 40 15.56 8.01 -22.78
CA THR A 40 15.81 7.81 -21.34
C THR A 40 14.95 6.71 -20.74
N CYS A 41 13.69 6.56 -21.14
CA CYS A 41 12.84 5.46 -20.70
C CYS A 41 13.40 4.09 -21.09
N ALA A 42 13.97 3.96 -22.29
CA ALA A 42 14.58 2.71 -22.76
C ALA A 42 15.89 2.35 -22.03
N LYS A 43 16.74 3.35 -21.73
CA LYS A 43 18.06 3.11 -21.10
C LYS A 43 17.99 2.69 -19.63
N GLY A 44 17.00 3.19 -18.87
CA GLY A 44 16.86 2.86 -17.46
C GLY A 44 16.23 1.49 -17.19
N TRP A 45 15.41 0.99 -18.12
CA TRP A 45 14.53 -0.17 -17.88
C TRP A 45 14.94 -1.44 -18.64
N LEU A 46 16.06 -1.41 -19.39
CA LEU A 46 16.57 -2.56 -20.17
C LEU A 46 15.48 -3.21 -21.06
N LEU A 47 14.51 -2.43 -21.52
CA LEU A 47 13.46 -2.94 -22.40
C LEU A 47 14.09 -3.27 -23.77
N PRO A 48 13.74 -4.42 -24.38
CA PRO A 48 14.23 -4.75 -25.70
C PRO A 48 13.79 -3.65 -26.69
N PRO A 49 14.65 -3.28 -27.67
CA PRO A 49 14.25 -2.38 -28.73
C PRO A 49 13.05 -3.01 -29.45
N VAL A 50 11.93 -2.29 -29.48
CA VAL A 50 10.74 -2.72 -30.23
C VAL A 50 11.06 -2.57 -31.71
N GLU A 51 11.60 -3.61 -32.32
CA GLU A 51 11.81 -3.68 -33.76
C GLU A 51 10.42 -3.79 -34.45
N GLY A 52 10.02 -2.73 -35.16
CA GLY A 52 8.75 -2.68 -35.89
C GLY A 52 7.86 -1.46 -35.62
N ALA A 53 8.29 -0.51 -34.80
CA ALA A 53 7.56 0.74 -34.62
C ALA A 53 7.79 1.68 -35.81
N ASP A 54 6.87 1.68 -36.78
CA ASP A 54 6.44 2.98 -37.32
C ASP A 54 6.21 3.87 -36.10
N GLY A 55 7.03 4.92 -35.96
CA GLY A 55 7.02 5.78 -34.77
C GLY A 55 5.58 6.12 -34.40
N PRO A 56 5.20 6.06 -33.11
CA PRO A 56 3.80 6.07 -32.71
C PRO A 56 3.08 7.21 -33.42
N SER A 57 2.24 6.87 -34.39
CA SER A 57 1.47 7.84 -35.19
C SER A 57 0.33 8.46 -34.37
N CYS A 58 0.27 8.14 -33.07
CA CYS A 58 -0.57 8.78 -32.09
C CYS A 58 -0.10 10.23 -31.91
N LYS A 59 -0.57 11.12 -32.78
CA LYS A 59 -0.53 12.56 -32.49
C LYS A 59 -1.57 12.84 -31.42
N PRO A 60 -1.25 13.70 -30.43
CA PRO A 60 -2.27 14.17 -29.50
C PRO A 60 -3.42 14.82 -30.28
N LEU A 61 -4.64 14.59 -29.84
CA LEU A 61 -5.81 15.29 -30.34
C LEU A 61 -5.72 16.78 -29.98
N ALA A 62 -6.47 17.62 -30.70
CA ALA A 62 -6.47 19.06 -30.45
C ALA A 62 -7.06 19.43 -29.06
N ASP A 63 -7.81 18.51 -28.46
CA ASP A 63 -8.41 18.59 -27.13
C ASP A 63 -7.65 17.77 -26.06
N ASP A 64 -6.52 17.14 -26.42
CA ASP A 64 -5.69 16.50 -25.42
C ASP A 64 -5.09 17.56 -24.47
N TYR A 65 -4.97 17.18 -23.19
CA TYR A 65 -4.35 18.03 -22.19
C TYR A 65 -2.87 18.27 -22.55
N ALA A 66 -2.54 19.52 -22.87
CA ALA A 66 -1.19 19.96 -23.22
C ALA A 66 -0.69 20.95 -22.14
N PRO A 67 0.08 20.48 -21.14
CA PRO A 67 0.52 21.34 -20.04
C PRO A 67 1.44 22.45 -20.56
N ALA A 68 0.97 23.70 -20.56
CA ALA A 68 1.73 24.89 -20.93
C ALA A 68 1.06 26.16 -20.40
N ALA A 69 1.78 27.29 -20.36
CA ALA A 69 1.32 28.57 -19.81
C ALA A 69 0.05 29.16 -20.46
N ASN A 70 -0.42 28.59 -21.57
CA ASN A 70 -1.56 29.07 -22.36
C ASN A 70 -2.61 27.97 -22.61
N ASP A 71 -2.65 26.90 -21.81
CA ASP A 71 -3.75 25.95 -21.92
C ASP A 71 -5.07 26.59 -21.44
N THR A 72 -6.19 26.14 -22.01
CA THR A 72 -7.52 26.63 -21.66
C THR A 72 -8.14 25.82 -20.51
N TRP A 73 -7.39 24.90 -19.93
CA TRP A 73 -7.87 24.02 -18.88
C TRP A 73 -7.78 24.74 -17.54
N PRO A 74 -8.79 24.61 -16.66
CA PRO A 74 -8.64 25.06 -15.29
C PRO A 74 -7.43 24.37 -14.64
N PRO A 75 -6.72 25.04 -13.70
CA PRO A 75 -5.68 24.40 -12.91
C PRO A 75 -6.19 23.10 -12.32
N CYS A 76 -5.43 22.03 -12.49
CA CYS A 76 -5.78 20.75 -11.90
C CYS A 76 -5.58 20.84 -10.39
N ILE A 77 -6.46 20.20 -9.62
CA ILE A 77 -6.33 20.16 -8.17
C ILE A 77 -5.00 19.55 -7.72
N SER A 78 -4.39 18.69 -8.54
CA SER A 78 -3.10 18.03 -8.27
C SER A 78 -1.87 18.80 -8.76
N ASP A 79 -2.03 20.01 -9.31
CA ASP A 79 -0.89 20.82 -9.81
C ASP A 79 0.06 21.27 -8.69
N ASP A 80 -0.39 21.24 -7.43
CA ASP A 80 0.44 21.50 -6.25
C ASP A 80 1.31 20.29 -5.83
N GLY A 81 1.22 19.18 -6.56
CA GLY A 81 1.94 17.94 -6.28
C GLY A 81 1.41 17.17 -5.06
N GLN A 82 0.21 17.52 -4.55
CA GLN A 82 -0.42 16.85 -3.42
C GLN A 82 -1.62 16.00 -3.84
N TYR A 83 -1.88 14.94 -3.07
CA TYR A 83 -3.12 14.20 -3.17
C TYR A 83 -4.20 14.94 -2.37
N HIS A 84 -5.29 15.29 -3.02
CA HIS A 84 -6.44 15.94 -2.39
C HIS A 84 -7.56 14.93 -2.19
N PRO A 85 -7.92 14.57 -0.94
CA PRO A 85 -8.98 13.62 -0.69
C PRO A 85 -10.33 14.05 -1.26
N PHE A 86 -11.09 13.10 -1.80
CA PHE A 86 -12.47 13.34 -2.23
C PHE A 86 -13.45 13.38 -1.05
N ASP A 87 -13.19 12.59 -0.01
CA ASP A 87 -13.93 12.53 1.24
C ASP A 87 -13.00 12.87 2.43
N GLN A 88 -13.52 13.60 3.41
CA GLN A 88 -12.79 13.88 4.65
C GLN A 88 -12.76 12.69 5.61
N ASN A 89 -13.67 11.72 5.45
CA ASN A 89 -13.81 10.57 6.34
C ASN A 89 -13.28 9.28 5.69
N ILE A 90 -11.96 9.12 5.71
CA ILE A 90 -11.30 7.97 5.08
C ILE A 90 -11.21 6.78 6.06
N SER A 91 -12.17 5.87 5.98
CA SER A 91 -12.27 4.73 6.91
C SER A 91 -11.08 3.75 6.89
N SER A 92 -10.23 3.73 5.86
CA SER A 92 -9.03 2.87 5.86
C SER A 92 -7.96 3.33 6.83
N ILE A 93 -7.93 4.61 7.22
CA ILE A 93 -7.04 5.12 8.26
C ILE A 93 -7.26 4.37 9.58
N ALA A 94 -8.52 4.26 10.01
CA ALA A 94 -8.88 3.52 11.21
C ALA A 94 -8.48 2.03 11.14
N ARG A 95 -8.48 1.43 9.94
CA ARG A 95 -8.08 0.04 9.75
C ARG A 95 -6.57 -0.15 9.86
N VAL A 96 -5.79 0.78 9.31
CA VAL A 96 -4.32 0.79 9.47
C VAL A 96 -3.96 1.00 10.94
N ALA A 97 -4.57 1.98 11.61
CA ALA A 97 -4.35 2.22 13.03
C ALA A 97 -4.71 1.01 13.92
N ALA A 98 -5.81 0.31 13.61
CA ALA A 98 -6.18 -0.92 14.30
C ALA A 98 -5.15 -2.04 14.05
N PHE A 99 -4.64 -2.18 12.83
CA PHE A 99 -3.59 -3.14 12.51
C PHE A 99 -2.30 -2.85 13.28
N GLU A 100 -1.84 -1.60 13.31
CA GLU A 100 -0.65 -1.19 14.05
C GLU A 100 -0.80 -1.41 15.56
N THR A 101 -1.99 -1.13 16.10
CA THR A 101 -2.32 -1.42 17.50
C THR A 101 -2.20 -2.91 17.80
N ILE A 102 -2.78 -3.77 16.95
CA ILE A 102 -2.68 -5.23 17.08
C ILE A 102 -1.22 -5.68 16.95
N ALA A 103 -0.46 -5.09 16.03
CA ALA A 103 0.93 -5.43 15.81
C ALA A 103 1.80 -5.13 17.04
N GLY A 104 1.59 -3.97 17.68
CA GLY A 104 2.26 -3.63 18.94
C GLY A 104 1.93 -4.58 20.09
N LEU A 105 0.75 -5.20 20.08
CA LEU A 105 0.31 -6.16 21.10
C LEU A 105 0.80 -7.58 20.85
N LEU A 106 0.82 -8.02 19.59
CA LEU A 106 0.95 -9.44 19.25
C LEU A 106 2.23 -9.80 18.46
N PHE A 107 2.85 -8.87 17.74
CA PHE A 107 3.87 -9.21 16.74
C PHE A 107 5.31 -8.85 17.17
N THR A 108 5.53 -8.54 18.45
CA THR A 108 6.79 -7.95 18.97
C THR A 108 7.88 -8.98 19.34
N GLY A 109 7.81 -10.21 18.84
CA GLY A 109 8.86 -11.23 18.98
C GLY A 109 8.86 -12.01 20.30
N GLU A 110 8.22 -11.50 21.36
CA GLU A 110 7.92 -12.27 22.57
C GLU A 110 6.55 -12.95 22.48
N PRO A 111 6.34 -14.12 23.13
CA PRO A 111 5.03 -14.75 23.19
C PRO A 111 3.98 -13.83 23.83
N PRO A 112 2.90 -13.43 23.12
CA PRO A 112 1.90 -12.54 23.69
C PRO A 112 1.12 -13.21 24.82
N SER A 113 0.74 -12.43 25.83
CA SER A 113 -0.12 -12.91 26.91
C SER A 113 -1.57 -13.10 26.44
N PRO A 114 -2.38 -13.95 27.12
CA PRO A 114 -3.82 -14.04 26.84
C PRO A 114 -4.53 -12.68 26.84
N LYS A 115 -4.15 -11.79 27.76
CA LYS A 115 -4.69 -10.42 27.84
C LYS A 115 -4.36 -9.59 26.60
N ALA A 116 -3.18 -9.77 26.01
CA ALA A 116 -2.83 -9.10 24.76
C ALA A 116 -3.74 -9.53 23.60
N PHE A 117 -4.18 -10.80 23.55
CA PHE A 117 -5.17 -11.27 22.58
C PHE A 117 -6.57 -10.70 22.83
N GLU A 118 -6.97 -10.49 24.09
CA GLU A 118 -8.22 -9.79 24.42
C GLU A 118 -8.19 -8.34 23.92
N ASP A 119 -7.12 -7.62 24.21
CA ASP A 119 -6.97 -6.22 23.81
C ASP A 119 -6.88 -6.08 22.28
N ALA A 120 -6.14 -6.99 21.63
CA ALA A 120 -6.07 -7.04 20.18
C ALA A 120 -7.43 -7.36 19.54
N ARG A 121 -8.24 -8.23 20.17
CA ARG A 121 -9.60 -8.53 19.70
C ARG A 121 -10.50 -7.30 19.77
N VAL A 122 -10.37 -6.48 20.82
CA VAL A 122 -11.10 -5.21 20.97
C VAL A 122 -10.72 -4.24 19.85
N ALA A 123 -9.42 -4.08 19.55
CA ALA A 123 -8.95 -3.25 18.44
C ALA A 123 -9.47 -3.77 17.09
N TYR A 124 -9.48 -5.08 16.87
CA TYR A 124 -10.00 -5.71 15.65
C TYR A 124 -11.52 -5.48 15.46
N SER A 125 -12.29 -5.45 16.55
CA SER A 125 -13.76 -5.28 16.54
C SER A 125 -14.27 -3.84 16.55
N GLN A 126 -13.38 -2.83 16.49
CA GLN A 126 -13.83 -1.44 16.50
C GLN A 126 -14.81 -1.14 15.35
N ASP A 127 -15.75 -0.23 15.57
CA ASP A 127 -16.74 0.14 14.55
C ASP A 127 -16.04 0.73 13.31
N GLN A 128 -16.53 0.37 12.12
CA GLN A 128 -15.88 0.61 10.83
C GLN A 128 -14.44 0.07 10.68
N GLY A 129 -13.98 -0.72 11.66
CA GLY A 129 -12.64 -1.28 11.74
C GLY A 129 -12.43 -2.52 10.87
N LEU A 130 -11.47 -3.34 11.28
CA LEU A 130 -11.01 -4.50 10.51
C LEU A 130 -12.09 -5.58 10.38
N GLU A 131 -12.74 -5.97 11.48
CA GLU A 131 -13.71 -7.07 11.49
C GLU A 131 -14.86 -6.86 10.50
N SER A 132 -15.45 -5.66 10.54
CA SER A 132 -16.55 -5.29 9.65
C SER A 132 -16.15 -5.48 8.18
N ARG A 133 -14.92 -5.11 7.81
CA ARG A 133 -14.47 -5.24 6.41
C ARG A 133 -14.05 -6.67 6.07
N VAL A 134 -13.40 -7.38 6.98
CA VAL A 134 -13.00 -8.78 6.77
C VAL A 134 -14.22 -9.64 6.46
N SER A 135 -15.33 -9.48 7.17
CA SER A 135 -16.54 -10.31 6.97
C SER A 135 -17.24 -10.14 5.62
N ARG A 136 -16.84 -9.15 4.83
CA ARG A 136 -17.39 -8.89 3.48
C ARG A 136 -16.31 -8.71 2.42
N ARG A 137 -15.04 -8.98 2.73
CA ARG A 137 -13.94 -8.72 1.79
C ARG A 137 -13.98 -9.77 0.67
N GLU A 138 -14.03 -9.25 -0.55
CA GLU A 138 -13.94 -10.04 -1.77
C GLU A 138 -12.56 -9.85 -2.40
N ASP A 139 -12.11 -10.87 -3.13
CA ASP A 139 -10.91 -10.85 -3.94
C ASP A 139 -11.26 -10.55 -5.41
N GLU A 140 -10.84 -9.37 -5.90
CA GLU A 140 -11.10 -8.93 -7.27
C GLU A 140 -10.22 -9.63 -8.32
N HIS A 141 -9.25 -10.46 -7.90
CA HIS A 141 -8.50 -11.32 -8.84
C HIS A 141 -9.36 -12.46 -9.40
N TYR A 142 -10.47 -12.80 -8.71
CA TYR A 142 -11.39 -13.84 -9.13
C TYR A 142 -12.67 -13.25 -9.72
N PRO A 143 -13.36 -13.97 -10.63
CA PRO A 143 -14.62 -13.52 -11.18
C PRO A 143 -15.63 -13.13 -10.11
N LYS A 144 -16.40 -12.09 -10.39
CA LYS A 144 -17.46 -11.64 -9.50
C LYS A 144 -18.50 -12.75 -9.31
N ALA A 145 -18.86 -13.00 -8.05
CA ALA A 145 -19.94 -13.93 -7.75
C ALA A 145 -21.32 -13.32 -8.04
N ASP A 146 -22.33 -14.18 -8.21
CA ASP A 146 -23.71 -13.77 -8.50
C ASP A 146 -24.36 -12.97 -7.37
N LYS A 147 -23.83 -13.10 -6.16
CA LYS A 147 -24.33 -12.50 -4.93
C LYS A 147 -23.18 -11.89 -4.16
N ALA A 148 -23.44 -10.84 -3.38
CA ALA A 148 -22.44 -10.27 -2.50
C ALA A 148 -22.05 -11.29 -1.43
N CYS A 149 -20.74 -11.43 -1.17
CA CYS A 149 -20.24 -12.44 -0.24
C CYS A 149 -20.81 -12.30 1.18
N ALA A 150 -21.16 -11.08 1.60
CA ALA A 150 -21.78 -10.80 2.90
C ALA A 150 -23.17 -11.43 3.08
N ASP A 151 -23.88 -11.70 1.98
CA ASP A 151 -25.26 -12.20 2.00
C ASP A 151 -25.33 -13.71 1.75
N MET A 152 -24.20 -14.35 1.47
CA MET A 152 -24.12 -15.77 1.16
C MET A 152 -24.26 -16.67 2.39
N THR A 153 -24.88 -17.82 2.21
CA THR A 153 -24.88 -18.93 3.17
C THR A 153 -23.50 -19.58 3.25
N ALA A 154 -23.25 -20.38 4.29
CA ALA A 154 -21.98 -21.10 4.44
C ALA A 154 -21.66 -22.03 3.25
N ALA A 155 -22.68 -22.67 2.65
CA ALA A 155 -22.50 -23.54 1.49
C ALA A 155 -22.14 -22.75 0.22
N GLU A 156 -22.76 -21.57 0.04
CA GLU A 156 -22.45 -20.66 -1.06
C GLU A 156 -21.03 -20.08 -0.91
N LEU A 157 -20.63 -19.70 0.31
CA LEU A 157 -19.28 -19.24 0.62
C LEU A 157 -18.23 -20.31 0.35
N ALA A 158 -18.49 -21.56 0.73
CA ALA A 158 -17.59 -22.67 0.45
C ALA A 158 -17.41 -22.90 -1.06
N SER A 159 -18.46 -22.67 -1.86
CA SER A 159 -18.43 -22.80 -3.32
C SER A 159 -17.76 -21.60 -4.00
N ASN A 160 -17.62 -20.47 -3.30
CA ASN A 160 -17.03 -19.23 -3.79
C ASN A 160 -15.82 -18.81 -2.93
N ALA A 161 -15.10 -19.77 -2.33
CA ALA A 161 -14.14 -19.49 -1.28
C ALA A 161 -13.01 -18.54 -1.71
N ASP A 162 -12.58 -18.62 -2.97
CA ASP A 162 -11.52 -17.76 -3.52
C ASP A 162 -12.00 -16.31 -3.72
N ARG A 163 -13.22 -16.13 -4.28
CA ARG A 163 -13.83 -14.81 -4.44
C ARG A 163 -14.24 -14.20 -3.10
N CYS A 164 -14.83 -15.00 -2.21
CA CYS A 164 -15.34 -14.60 -0.91
C CYS A 164 -14.34 -14.85 0.22
N VAL A 165 -13.06 -14.61 -0.06
CA VAL A 165 -11.93 -14.92 0.81
C VAL A 165 -12.05 -14.37 2.24
N GLY A 166 -12.62 -13.18 2.40
CA GLY A 166 -12.85 -12.55 3.71
C GLY A 166 -13.68 -13.44 4.64
N PRO A 167 -14.98 -13.64 4.34
CA PRO A 167 -15.84 -14.50 5.16
C PRO A 167 -15.52 -16.00 5.06
N ALA A 168 -15.02 -16.50 3.93
CA ALA A 168 -14.79 -17.94 3.74
C ALA A 168 -13.48 -18.45 4.35
N GLN A 169 -12.43 -17.61 4.43
CA GLN A 169 -11.08 -18.04 4.81
C GLN A 169 -10.48 -17.19 5.93
N ILE A 170 -10.40 -15.87 5.74
CA ILE A 170 -9.72 -14.97 6.67
C ILE A 170 -10.48 -14.88 8.01
N GLN A 171 -11.79 -14.66 7.96
CA GLN A 171 -12.60 -14.51 9.17
C GLN A 171 -12.54 -15.75 10.08
N PRO A 172 -12.75 -17.00 9.57
CA PRO A 172 -12.60 -18.19 10.41
C PRO A 172 -11.19 -18.35 11.00
N LEU A 173 -10.15 -18.05 10.21
CA LEU A 173 -8.76 -18.10 10.68
C LEU A 173 -8.53 -17.14 11.85
N LEU A 174 -8.97 -15.89 11.72
CA LEU A 174 -8.83 -14.86 12.76
C LEU A 174 -9.65 -15.21 13.99
N THR A 175 -10.91 -15.61 13.83
CA THR A 175 -11.80 -15.98 14.94
C THR A 175 -11.19 -17.10 15.78
N GLN A 176 -10.68 -18.16 15.13
CA GLN A 176 -10.05 -19.28 15.83
C GLN A 176 -8.76 -18.85 16.53
N ALA A 177 -7.89 -18.09 15.86
CA ALA A 177 -6.63 -17.65 16.42
C ALA A 177 -6.79 -16.71 17.62
N PHE A 178 -7.74 -15.76 17.56
CA PHE A 178 -8.09 -14.94 18.72
C PHE A 178 -8.60 -15.79 19.88
N SER A 179 -9.53 -16.71 19.62
CA SER A 179 -10.09 -17.57 20.67
C SER A 179 -9.02 -18.44 21.34
N ASP A 180 -8.14 -19.08 20.58
CA ASP A 180 -7.09 -19.93 21.14
C ASP A 180 -6.00 -19.11 21.84
N GLY A 181 -5.64 -17.93 21.32
CA GLY A 181 -4.69 -17.02 21.95
C GLY A 181 -5.20 -16.49 23.31
N GLN A 182 -6.49 -16.17 23.42
CA GLN A 182 -7.14 -15.80 24.69
C GLN A 182 -7.14 -16.93 25.72
N LEU A 183 -7.05 -18.19 25.27
CA LEU A 183 -6.91 -19.36 26.14
C LEU A 183 -5.43 -19.68 26.45
N GLY A 184 -4.48 -18.89 25.95
CA GLY A 184 -3.04 -19.12 26.13
C GLY A 184 -2.49 -20.31 25.35
N LYS A 185 -3.23 -20.84 24.37
CA LYS A 185 -2.75 -21.93 23.53
C LYS A 185 -1.83 -21.37 22.44
N ASP A 186 -0.66 -21.97 22.28
CA ASP A 186 0.31 -21.67 21.21
C ASP A 186 0.37 -20.18 20.81
N PRO A 187 0.68 -19.27 21.75
CA PRO A 187 0.51 -17.82 21.54
C PRO A 187 1.29 -17.31 20.33
N LEU A 188 2.51 -17.81 20.08
CA LEU A 188 3.27 -17.42 18.88
C LEU A 188 2.61 -17.87 17.58
N LEU A 189 2.02 -19.08 17.54
CA LEU A 189 1.32 -19.58 16.36
C LEU A 189 0.07 -18.76 16.09
N ASN A 190 -0.70 -18.45 17.13
CA ASN A 190 -1.94 -17.69 16.98
C ASN A 190 -1.66 -16.22 16.63
N ALA A 191 -0.60 -15.62 17.17
CA ALA A 191 -0.14 -14.30 16.75
C ALA A 191 0.24 -14.29 15.25
N ALA A 192 1.02 -15.28 14.79
CA ALA A 192 1.41 -15.40 13.38
C ALA A 192 0.20 -15.64 12.45
N ARG A 193 -0.81 -16.40 12.88
CA ARG A 193 -2.06 -16.58 12.12
C ARG A 193 -2.84 -15.28 11.99
N ILE A 194 -2.91 -14.49 13.07
CA ILE A 194 -3.57 -13.19 13.05
C ILE A 194 -2.81 -12.23 12.13
N GLU A 195 -1.48 -12.17 12.25
CA GLU A 195 -0.63 -11.36 11.38
C GLU A 195 -0.84 -11.72 9.90
N ALA A 196 -0.71 -13.00 9.55
CA ALA A 196 -0.88 -13.47 8.18
C ALA A 196 -2.28 -13.16 7.63
N GLY A 197 -3.34 -13.40 8.43
CA GLY A 197 -4.71 -13.11 8.02
C GLY A 197 -4.96 -11.62 7.79
N LEU A 198 -4.41 -10.75 8.64
CA LEU A 198 -4.56 -9.30 8.49
C LEU A 198 -3.71 -8.73 7.36
N LEU A 199 -2.48 -9.22 7.16
CA LEU A 199 -1.64 -8.84 6.02
C LEU A 199 -2.31 -9.22 4.70
N TRP A 200 -2.90 -10.42 4.62
CA TRP A 200 -3.66 -10.83 3.44
C TRP A 200 -4.87 -9.91 3.21
N PHE A 201 -5.63 -9.60 4.27
CA PHE A 201 -6.73 -8.65 4.17
C PHE A 201 -6.29 -7.25 3.67
N LEU A 202 -5.16 -6.73 4.16
CA LEU A 202 -4.64 -5.42 3.75
C LEU A 202 -4.21 -5.43 2.28
N TYR A 203 -3.52 -6.49 1.85
CA TYR A 203 -3.15 -6.70 0.44
C TYR A 203 -4.38 -6.72 -0.48
N LEU A 204 -5.40 -7.50 -0.14
CA LEU A 204 -6.64 -7.57 -0.93
C LEU A 204 -7.39 -6.24 -0.93
N SER A 205 -7.36 -5.53 0.20
CA SER A 205 -8.01 -4.24 0.32
C SER A 205 -7.35 -3.21 -0.58
N SER A 206 -6.02 -3.06 -0.54
CA SER A 206 -5.33 -2.09 -1.39
C SER A 206 -5.57 -2.35 -2.88
N TYR A 207 -5.54 -3.62 -3.31
CA TYR A 207 -5.86 -3.99 -4.69
C TYR A 207 -7.30 -3.65 -5.08
N LYS A 208 -8.27 -4.03 -4.24
CA LYS A 208 -9.69 -3.76 -4.50
C LYS A 208 -9.97 -2.27 -4.62
N GLU A 209 -9.53 -1.47 -3.64
CA GLU A 209 -9.80 -0.03 -3.65
C GLU A 209 -9.11 0.68 -4.84
N ALA A 210 -7.89 0.26 -5.22
CA ALA A 210 -7.21 0.78 -6.40
C ALA A 210 -7.96 0.45 -7.70
N THR A 211 -8.54 -0.74 -7.79
CA THR A 211 -9.30 -1.19 -8.97
C THR A 211 -10.65 -0.49 -9.08
N THR A 212 -11.36 -0.29 -7.97
CA THR A 212 -12.71 0.29 -7.97
C THR A 212 -12.72 1.82 -7.93
N CYS A 213 -11.59 2.46 -7.59
CA CYS A 213 -11.38 3.91 -7.62
C CYS A 213 -11.81 4.57 -8.94
N ALA A 214 -11.62 3.89 -10.08
CA ALA A 214 -12.03 4.39 -11.40
C ALA A 214 -13.54 4.71 -11.50
N THR A 215 -14.36 4.02 -10.71
CA THR A 215 -15.82 4.21 -10.69
C THR A 215 -16.36 4.75 -9.36
N THR A 216 -15.55 4.68 -8.30
CA THR A 216 -15.95 5.01 -6.93
C THR A 216 -14.88 5.88 -6.29
N LYS A 217 -15.08 7.21 -6.28
CA LYS A 217 -14.07 8.19 -5.84
C LYS A 217 -13.52 7.95 -4.42
N LYS A 218 -14.37 7.58 -3.47
CA LYS A 218 -13.96 7.28 -2.07
C LYS A 218 -12.99 6.09 -1.96
N ASP A 219 -12.96 5.22 -2.97
CA ASP A 219 -12.05 4.07 -2.99
C ASP A 219 -10.63 4.56 -3.38
N CYS A 220 -10.51 5.67 -4.12
CA CYS A 220 -9.23 6.35 -4.36
C CYS A 220 -8.61 6.83 -3.04
N ASP A 221 -9.41 7.48 -2.20
CA ASP A 221 -8.98 7.93 -0.87
C ASP A 221 -8.58 6.74 0.00
N SER A 222 -9.37 5.67 -0.07
CA SER A 222 -9.12 4.45 0.70
C SER A 222 -7.81 3.78 0.27
N SER A 223 -7.56 3.69 -1.04
CA SER A 223 -6.32 3.19 -1.63
C SER A 223 -5.12 4.03 -1.22
N TYR A 224 -5.21 5.36 -1.32
CA TYR A 224 -4.17 6.29 -0.88
C TYR A 224 -3.81 6.08 0.60
N ALA A 225 -4.81 6.03 1.48
CA ALA A 225 -4.59 5.90 2.92
C ALA A 225 -3.95 4.56 3.34
N TYR A 226 -4.07 3.49 2.56
CA TYR A 226 -3.34 2.25 2.84
C TYR A 226 -1.81 2.37 2.65
N TYR A 227 -1.34 3.29 1.81
CA TYR A 227 0.09 3.47 1.51
C TYR A 227 0.75 4.60 2.30
N THR A 228 0.02 5.68 2.57
CA THR A 228 0.59 6.88 3.20
C THR A 228 0.17 7.04 4.66
N GLY A 229 -0.64 6.11 5.19
CA GLY A 229 -1.13 6.16 6.57
C GLY A 229 -2.17 7.25 6.84
N GLY A 230 -2.57 8.05 5.84
CA GLY A 230 -3.64 9.07 5.90
C GLY A 230 -3.56 10.10 7.03
N GLY A 231 -2.57 10.02 7.91
CA GLY A 231 -2.29 10.93 9.00
C GLY A 231 -1.27 11.97 8.54
N GLY A 232 -1.80 13.10 8.08
CA GLY A 232 -1.13 14.39 8.22
C GLY A 232 -1.70 15.11 9.43
#